data_AF-A0A6I5C5G5-F1
#
_entry.id   AF-A0A6I5C5G5-F1
#
_cell.length_a   1.000
_cell.length_b   1.000
_cell.length_c   1.000
_cell.angle_alpha   90.00
_cell.angle_beta   90.00
_cell.angle_gamma   90.00
#
_symmetry.space_group_name_H-M   'P 1'
#
loop_
_entity.id
_entity.type
_entity.pdbx_description
1 polymer ?
#
loop_
_entity_poly.entity_id
_entity_poly.type
_entity_poly.pdbx_seq_one_letter_code
_entity_poly.pdbx_strand_id
1 'polypeptide(L)' 'AAHTEKDGSFTNTQRLLQWHHKAVDPPGEARSDLWFTYHLGRLVREKLAGSPDPMDRPVLDLAWDYDARGEWGE' A
#
# COMPACT_ATOMS: atom_id res chain seq x y z
N ALA A 1 10.23 4.48 2.47
CA ALA A 1 10.02 5.23 3.72
C ALA A 1 10.42 4.37 4.90
N ALA A 2 11.26 4.87 5.80
CA ALA A 2 11.62 4.25 7.07
C ALA A 2 10.43 4.27 8.05
N HIS A 3 10.55 3.61 9.20
CA HIS A 3 9.46 3.52 10.19
C HIS A 3 9.06 4.89 10.77
N THR A 4 9.94 5.88 10.77
CA THR A 4 9.64 7.27 11.20
C THR A 4 8.95 8.09 10.11
N GLU A 5 8.90 7.58 8.89
CA GLU A 5 8.44 8.30 7.68
C GLU A 5 7.07 7.85 7.20
N LYS A 6 6.39 6.96 7.96
CA LYS A 6 5.05 6.44 7.65
C LYS A 6 4.26 6.21 8.94
N ASP A 7 2.94 6.27 8.84
CA ASP A 7 2.05 5.80 9.91
C ASP A 7 1.96 4.27 9.89
N GLY A 8 1.69 3.67 11.04
CA GLY A 8 1.44 2.24 11.09
C GLY A 8 1.38 1.66 12.49
N SER A 9 1.17 0.35 12.51
CA SER A 9 1.23 -0.43 13.75
C SER A 9 2.28 -1.52 13.66
N PHE A 10 2.86 -1.86 14.81
CA PHE A 10 3.69 -3.06 14.95
C PHE A 10 3.35 -3.78 16.26
N THR A 11 3.57 -5.09 16.27
CA THR A 11 3.48 -5.91 17.47
C THR A 11 4.87 -6.23 17.99
N ASN A 12 5.04 -6.25 19.31
CA ASN A 12 6.31 -6.61 19.96
C ASN A 12 6.22 -7.97 20.68
N THR A 13 7.33 -8.40 21.30
CA THR A 13 7.42 -9.66 22.06
C THR A 13 6.47 -9.74 23.25
N GLN A 14 5.96 -8.61 23.74
CA GLN A 14 4.93 -8.54 24.77
C GLN A 14 3.50 -8.66 24.20
N ARG A 15 3.35 -8.87 22.88
CA ARG A 15 2.08 -8.95 22.14
C ARG A 15 1.27 -7.64 22.21
N LEU A 16 1.95 -6.50 22.39
CA LEU A 16 1.30 -5.20 22.34
C LEU A 16 1.16 -4.74 20.90
N LEU A 17 -0.06 -4.39 20.48
CA LEU A 17 -0.30 -3.64 19.25
C LEU A 17 -0.02 -2.17 19.54
N GLN A 18 1.02 -1.63 18.93
CA GLN A 18 1.44 -0.25 19.14
C GLN A 18 1.28 0.53 17.84
N TRP A 19 0.60 1.67 17.91
CA TRP A 19 0.50 2.61 16.81
C TRP A 19 1.62 3.64 16.89
N HIS A 20 2.17 4.03 15.74
CA HIS A 20 3.04 5.17 15.60
C HIS A 20 2.55 6.09 14.49
N HIS A 21 2.83 7.38 14.68
CA HIS A 21 2.55 8.40 13.67
C HIS A 21 3.82 8.73 12.88
N LYS A 22 3.65 9.15 11.62
CA LYS A 22 4.71 9.72 10.79
C LYS A 22 5.31 10.94 11.50
N ALA A 23 6.62 10.93 11.66
CA ALA A 23 7.37 12.02 12.31
C ALA A 23 7.88 13.04 11.30
N VAL A 24 8.31 12.58 10.11
CA VAL A 24 8.85 13.40 9.03
C VAL A 24 8.47 12.82 7.68
N ASP A 25 8.47 13.64 6.63
CA ASP A 25 8.29 13.12 5.28
C ASP A 25 9.54 12.37 4.79
N PRO A 26 9.35 11.30 3.99
CA PRO A 26 10.46 10.58 3.39
C PRO A 26 11.25 11.47 2.40
N PRO A 27 12.58 11.29 2.28
CA PRO A 27 13.41 12.15 1.44
C PRO A 27 13.16 11.91 -0.06
N GLY A 28 13.18 12.99 -0.83
CA GLY A 28 13.05 12.94 -2.29
C GLY A 28 11.74 12.29 -2.75
N GLU A 29 11.85 11.29 -3.63
CA GLU A 29 10.71 10.57 -4.21
C GLU A 29 10.35 9.29 -3.43
N ALA A 30 10.98 9.05 -2.28
CA ALA A 30 10.67 7.88 -1.48
C ALA A 30 9.20 7.93 -1.00
N ARG A 31 8.53 6.77 -1.01
CA ARG A 31 7.17 6.57 -0.51
C ARG A 31 7.11 5.36 0.42
N SER A 32 5.97 5.14 1.08
CA SER A 32 5.75 3.95 1.90
C SER A 32 5.61 2.68 1.05
N ASP A 33 5.95 1.53 1.62
CA ASP A 33 5.78 0.25 0.93
C ASP A 33 4.29 -0.05 0.65
N LEU A 34 3.39 0.47 1.51
CA LEU A 34 1.95 0.41 1.33
C LEU A 34 1.52 1.17 0.07
N TRP A 35 1.94 2.43 -0.06
CA TRP A 35 1.70 3.25 -1.25
C TRP A 35 2.19 2.52 -2.51
N PHE A 36 3.43 2.03 -2.50
CA PHE A 36 4.02 1.36 -3.65
C PHE A 36 3.21 0.12 -4.07
N THR A 37 2.87 -0.74 -3.09
CA THR A 37 2.15 -1.99 -3.35
C THR A 37 0.73 -1.72 -3.87
N TYR A 38 0.02 -0.77 -3.28
CA TYR A 38 -1.32 -0.37 -3.71
C TYR A 38 -1.33 0.11 -5.17
N HIS A 39 -0.45 1.07 -5.51
CA HIS A 39 -0.40 1.65 -6.85
C HIS A 39 0.11 0.67 -7.90
N LEU A 40 1.09 -0.18 -7.56
CA LEU A 40 1.51 -1.26 -8.43
C LEU A 40 0.36 -2.24 -8.71
N GLY A 41 -0.37 -2.67 -7.69
CA GLY A 41 -1.53 -3.55 -7.84
C GLY A 41 -2.63 -2.92 -8.69
N ARG A 42 -2.91 -1.63 -8.51
CA ARG A 42 -3.87 -0.86 -9.31
C ARG A 42 -3.49 -0.87 -10.80
N LEU A 43 -2.23 -0.56 -11.12
CA LEU A 43 -1.72 -0.57 -12.49
C LEU A 43 -1.73 -1.96 -13.12
N VAL A 44 -1.40 -3.01 -12.35
CA VAL A 44 -1.48 -4.40 -12.82
C VAL A 44 -2.94 -4.76 -13.15
N ARG A 45 -3.88 -4.46 -12.27
CA ARG A 45 -5.31 -4.70 -12.51
C ARG A 45 -5.84 -3.98 -13.74
N GLU A 46 -5.45 -2.70 -13.93
CA GLU A 46 -5.80 -1.93 -15.13
C GLU A 46 -5.31 -2.60 -16.41
N LYS A 47 -4.07 -3.10 -16.42
CA LYS A 47 -3.49 -3.82 -17.56
C LYS A 47 -4.21 -5.15 -17.85
N LEU A 48 -4.71 -5.81 -16.80
CA LEU A 48 -5.41 -7.09 -16.90
C LEU A 48 -6.93 -6.96 -17.08
N ALA A 49 -7.50 -5.75 -17.07
CA ALA A 49 -8.94 -5.53 -17.01
C ALA A 49 -9.75 -6.22 -18.13
N GLY A 50 -9.14 -6.38 -19.32
CA GLY A 50 -9.74 -7.06 -20.47
C GLY A 50 -9.29 -8.51 -20.67
N SER A 51 -8.50 -9.08 -19.76
CA SER A 51 -7.91 -10.41 -19.97
C SER A 51 -8.98 -11.53 -19.91
N PRO A 52 -8.97 -12.46 -20.89
CA PRO A 52 -9.79 -13.66 -20.85
C PRO A 52 -9.11 -14.83 -20.12
N ASP A 53 -7.85 -14.70 -19.69
CA ASP A 53 -7.11 -15.79 -19.04
C ASP A 53 -7.67 -16.06 -17.63
N PRO A 54 -8.12 -17.30 -17.33
CA PRO A 54 -8.54 -17.67 -15.97
C PRO A 54 -7.48 -17.41 -14.89
N MET A 55 -6.19 -17.37 -15.23
CA MET A 55 -5.10 -17.10 -14.28
C MET A 55 -5.08 -15.66 -13.76
N ASP A 56 -5.71 -14.72 -14.45
CA ASP A 56 -5.74 -13.31 -14.04
C ASP A 56 -6.89 -13.00 -13.06
N ARG A 57 -7.86 -13.91 -12.95
CA ARG A 57 -9.04 -13.75 -12.09
C ARG A 57 -8.71 -13.50 -10.62
N PRO A 58 -7.78 -14.25 -10.00
CA PRO A 58 -7.36 -13.98 -8.63
C PRO A 58 -6.88 -12.54 -8.40
N VAL A 59 -6.24 -11.89 -9.39
CA VAL A 59 -5.78 -10.50 -9.26
C VAL A 59 -6.93 -9.52 -9.42
N LEU A 60 -7.87 -9.78 -10.32
CA LEU A 60 -9.02 -8.92 -10.62
C LEU A 60 -10.14 -8.99 -9.57
N ASP A 61 -10.29 -10.14 -8.90
CA ASP A 61 -11.38 -10.39 -7.95
C ASP A 61 -11.02 -9.97 -6.51
N LEU A 62 -9.76 -9.62 -6.24
CA LEU A 62 -9.35 -9.05 -4.95
C LEU A 62 -10.04 -7.70 -4.69
N ALA A 63 -10.41 -7.44 -3.45
CA ALA A 63 -10.79 -6.11 -3.00
C ALA A 63 -9.57 -5.17 -3.08
N TRP A 64 -9.70 -4.07 -3.83
CA TRP A 64 -8.61 -3.12 -4.10
C TRP A 64 -9.06 -1.66 -4.16
N ASP A 65 -10.32 -1.43 -3.80
CA ASP A 65 -11.03 -0.15 -3.78
C ASP A 65 -10.76 0.64 -2.48
N TYR A 66 -9.51 0.67 -2.04
CA TYR A 66 -9.09 1.48 -0.89
C TYR A 66 -9.01 2.96 -1.26
N ASP A 67 -9.45 3.82 -0.35
CA ASP A 67 -9.32 5.28 -0.46
C ASP A 67 -7.85 5.70 -0.38
N ALA A 68 -7.35 6.35 -1.44
CA ALA A 68 -6.05 7.00 -1.45
C ALA A 68 -6.20 8.48 -1.03
N ARG A 69 -5.38 8.96 -0.08
CA ARG A 69 -5.46 10.30 0.53
C ARG A 69 -4.15 11.07 0.41
N GLY A 70 -4.20 12.38 0.59
CA GLY A 70 -3.00 13.22 0.48
C GLY A 70 -2.51 13.43 -0.97
N GLU A 71 -1.46 14.23 -1.12
CA GLU A 71 -0.98 14.75 -2.42
C GLU A 71 -0.64 13.65 -3.44
N TRP A 72 -0.12 12.52 -2.94
CA TRP A 72 0.36 11.43 -3.78
C TRP A 72 -0.56 10.21 -3.78
N GLY A 73 -1.71 10.26 -3.09
CA GLY A 73 -2.59 9.11 -2.91
C GLY A 73 -2.00 8.04 -1.99
N GLU A 74 -1.64 8.45 -0.77
CA GLU A 74 -1.20 7.64 0.38
C GLU A 74 -2.34 6.92 1.11
#